data_AF-A0A7Y5QPC0-F1
#
_entry.id   AF-A0A7Y5QPC0-F1
#
_cell.length_a   1.000
_cell.length_b   1.000
_cell.length_c   1.000
_cell.angle_alpha   90.00
_cell.angle_beta   90.00
_cell.angle_gamma   90.00
#
_symmetry.space_group_name_H-M   'P 1'
#
loop_
_entity.id
_entity.type
_entity.pdbx_description
1 polymer ?
#
loop_
_entity_poly.entity_id
_entity_poly.type
_entity_poly.pdbx_seq_one_letter_code
_entity_poly.pdbx_strand_id
1 'polypeptide(L)'
;PGPDAGAGQAPTLDASFLTRVGEVVLPAELGAAGIARVTRAFTQWVAGYRPGAELNHPYGSTEIRVAGPSPAARWRTQLAALDREARSKHQRGFIALTPDQRRALVTAAIADERLTRMPDALGADHVAVALMAWYFATPDATDLCYRARIGRQSCRPLVNAPRMPLPLAGGQPGTAPNAGRDPS
;
A
#
# COMPACT_ATOMS: atom_id res chain seq x y z
N PRO A 1 23.65 -32.75 -7.68
CA PRO A 1 23.88 -31.51 -6.91
C PRO A 1 24.37 -30.38 -7.83
N GLY A 2 23.41 -29.65 -8.43
CA GLY A 2 23.69 -28.46 -9.22
C GLY A 2 23.82 -27.23 -8.31
N PRO A 3 24.57 -26.19 -8.72
CA PRO A 3 24.84 -25.04 -7.87
C PRO A 3 23.58 -24.22 -7.64
N ASP A 4 23.30 -23.88 -6.37
CA ASP A 4 22.36 -22.83 -5.98
C ASP A 4 22.81 -21.52 -6.64
N ALA A 5 22.20 -21.20 -7.79
CA ALA A 5 22.34 -19.92 -8.43
C ALA A 5 21.86 -18.87 -7.43
N GLY A 6 22.81 -18.06 -6.96
CA GLY A 6 22.59 -17.04 -5.95
C GLY A 6 21.32 -16.24 -6.25
N ALA A 7 20.36 -16.32 -5.35
CA ALA A 7 19.23 -15.41 -5.30
C ALA A 7 19.81 -14.01 -5.09
N GLY A 8 20.11 -13.32 -6.20
CA GLY A 8 20.59 -11.95 -6.18
C GLY A 8 19.60 -11.13 -5.37
N GLN A 9 20.07 -10.56 -4.25
CA GLN A 9 19.25 -9.73 -3.38
C GLN A 9 18.55 -8.68 -4.24
N ALA A 10 17.21 -8.73 -4.28
CA ALA A 10 16.45 -7.83 -5.12
C ALA A 10 16.79 -6.37 -4.76
N PRO A 11 17.01 -5.49 -5.73
CA PRO A 11 17.38 -4.11 -5.47
C PRO A 11 16.27 -3.43 -4.65
N THR A 12 16.62 -2.91 -3.48
CA THR A 12 15.68 -2.26 -2.56
C THR A 12 15.27 -0.88 -3.06
N LEU A 13 14.02 -0.51 -2.78
CA LEU A 13 13.51 0.84 -2.99
C LEU A 13 13.95 1.76 -1.85
N ASP A 14 14.18 3.04 -2.15
CA ASP A 14 14.51 4.03 -1.13
C ASP A 14 13.26 4.38 -0.31
N ALA A 15 13.23 3.94 0.95
CA ALA A 15 12.11 4.17 1.87
C ALA A 15 11.89 5.66 2.18
N SER A 16 12.96 6.47 2.21
CA SER A 16 12.85 7.91 2.48
C SER A 16 12.18 8.63 1.32
N PHE A 17 12.55 8.26 0.08
CA PHE A 17 11.92 8.76 -1.12
C PHE A 17 10.45 8.33 -1.20
N LEU A 18 10.18 7.04 -0.97
CA LEU A 18 8.83 6.51 -0.97
C LEU A 18 7.94 7.18 0.07
N THR A 19 8.48 7.55 1.24
CA THR A 19 7.72 8.30 2.26
C THR A 19 7.23 9.64 1.71
N ARG A 20 8.05 10.35 0.92
CA ARG A 20 7.64 11.61 0.26
C ARG A 20 6.62 11.40 -0.85
N VAL A 21 6.66 10.27 -1.54
CA VAL A 21 5.59 9.87 -2.47
C VAL A 21 4.31 9.52 -1.71
N GLY A 22 4.45 8.80 -0.59
CA GLY A 22 3.34 8.40 0.30
C GLY A 22 2.59 9.60 0.88
N GLU A 23 3.28 10.69 1.22
CA GLU A 23 2.67 11.96 1.63
C GLU A 23 1.70 12.55 0.59
N VAL A 24 1.89 12.22 -0.70
CA VAL A 24 1.04 12.70 -1.78
C VAL A 24 -0.16 11.78 -2.02
N VAL A 25 0.08 10.46 -1.98
CA VAL A 25 -0.88 9.47 -2.51
C VAL A 25 -1.66 8.71 -1.44
N LEU A 26 -1.20 8.70 -0.18
CA LEU A 26 -1.88 8.02 0.91
C LEU A 26 -2.85 8.98 1.64
N PRO A 27 -3.88 8.44 2.32
CA PRO A 27 -4.81 9.26 3.09
C PRO A 27 -4.11 10.09 4.15
N ALA A 28 -4.49 11.37 4.27
CA ALA A 28 -3.88 12.30 5.22
C ALA A 28 -4.16 11.91 6.68
N GLU A 29 -5.24 11.19 6.93
CA GLU A 29 -5.66 10.68 8.25
C GLU A 29 -4.63 9.73 8.87
N LEU A 30 -3.74 9.14 8.07
CA LEU A 30 -2.65 8.32 8.57
C LEU A 30 -1.61 9.13 9.37
N GLY A 31 -1.48 10.42 9.09
CA GLY A 31 -0.42 11.28 9.61
C GLY A 31 0.98 10.82 9.20
N ALA A 32 1.99 11.60 9.57
CA ALA A 32 3.38 11.35 9.18
C ALA A 32 3.89 9.97 9.65
N ALA A 33 3.56 9.57 10.87
CA ALA A 33 3.98 8.28 11.42
C ALA A 33 3.29 7.09 10.72
N GLY A 34 2.01 7.23 10.35
CA GLY A 34 1.29 6.20 9.59
C GLY A 34 1.84 6.05 8.19
N ILE A 35 2.09 7.17 7.49
CA ILE A 35 2.71 7.16 6.16
C ILE A 35 4.08 6.46 6.21
N ALA A 36 4.96 6.84 7.14
CA ALA A 36 6.28 6.23 7.28
C ALA A 36 6.20 4.72 7.59
N ARG A 37 5.21 4.30 8.39
CA ARG A 37 4.97 2.88 8.66
C ARG A 37 4.57 2.12 7.40
N VAL A 38 3.60 2.66 6.64
CA VAL A 38 3.08 2.06 5.40
C VAL A 38 4.18 1.96 4.35
N THR A 39 4.95 3.02 4.11
CA THR A 39 6.01 3.03 3.10
C THR A 39 7.17 2.10 3.45
N ARG A 40 7.53 1.99 4.74
CA ARG A 40 8.50 1.00 5.23
C ARG A 40 8.01 -0.42 4.99
N ALA A 41 6.75 -0.71 5.34
CA ALA A 41 6.17 -2.05 5.15
C ALA A 41 6.07 -2.42 3.66
N PHE A 42 5.69 -1.47 2.80
CA PHE A 42 5.72 -1.64 1.35
C PHE A 42 7.14 -1.93 0.84
N THR A 43 8.14 -1.17 1.29
CA THR A 43 9.55 -1.39 0.91
C THR A 43 10.03 -2.79 1.31
N GLN A 44 9.67 -3.25 2.51
CA GLN A 44 9.98 -4.60 2.99
C GLN A 44 9.25 -5.67 2.17
N TRP A 45 7.98 -5.44 1.83
CA TRP A 45 7.21 -6.35 0.97
C TRP A 45 7.85 -6.51 -0.41
N VAL A 46 8.30 -5.41 -1.04
CA VAL A 46 9.03 -5.46 -2.32
C VAL A 46 10.37 -6.19 -2.17
N ALA A 47 11.11 -5.93 -1.08
CA ALA A 47 12.39 -6.59 -0.82
C ALA A 47 12.26 -8.10 -0.58
N GLY A 48 11.10 -8.54 -0.08
CA GLY A 48 10.76 -9.95 0.13
C GLY A 48 10.22 -10.66 -1.12
N TYR A 49 10.06 -9.96 -2.25
CA TYR A 49 9.54 -10.55 -3.49
C TYR A 49 10.53 -11.58 -4.05
N ARG A 50 10.02 -12.78 -4.36
CA ARG A 50 10.80 -13.89 -4.91
C ARG A 50 10.37 -14.21 -6.34
N PRO A 51 11.12 -13.79 -7.36
CA PRO A 51 10.86 -14.18 -8.75
C PRO A 51 10.93 -15.70 -8.91
N GLY A 52 10.06 -16.26 -9.75
CA GLY A 52 10.01 -17.71 -10.02
C GLY A 52 9.48 -18.58 -8.86
N ALA A 53 9.10 -17.98 -7.73
CA ALA A 53 8.47 -18.72 -6.65
C ALA A 53 7.12 -19.30 -7.12
N GLU A 54 6.85 -20.54 -6.74
CA GLU A 54 5.57 -21.19 -6.99
C GLU A 54 4.45 -20.43 -6.27
N LEU A 55 3.40 -20.09 -7.01
CA LEU A 55 2.22 -19.40 -6.50
C LEU A 55 1.22 -20.41 -5.97
N ASN A 56 0.43 -20.02 -4.98
CA ASN A 56 -0.65 -20.87 -4.46
C ASN A 56 -1.61 -21.26 -5.59
N HIS A 57 -1.80 -22.57 -5.73
CA HIS A 57 -2.72 -23.13 -6.70
C HIS A 57 -4.16 -23.04 -6.20
N PRO A 58 -5.11 -22.63 -7.05
CA PRO A 58 -6.52 -22.77 -6.72
C PRO A 58 -6.85 -24.24 -6.52
N TYR A 59 -7.70 -24.52 -5.54
CA TYR A 59 -8.19 -25.87 -5.26
C TYR A 59 -8.80 -26.48 -6.54
N GLY A 60 -8.30 -27.64 -6.97
CA GLY A 60 -8.76 -28.33 -8.19
C GLY A 60 -8.03 -27.96 -9.48
N SER A 61 -7.02 -27.08 -9.45
CA SER A 61 -6.13 -26.83 -10.60
C SER A 61 -4.87 -27.71 -10.54
N THR A 62 -4.46 -28.27 -11.67
CA THR A 62 -3.18 -28.98 -11.84
C THR A 62 -2.07 -28.09 -12.42
N GLU A 63 -2.41 -26.87 -12.87
CA GLU A 63 -1.44 -25.96 -13.48
C GLU A 63 -0.56 -25.33 -12.40
N ILE A 64 0.77 -25.52 -12.54
CA ILE A 64 1.76 -24.87 -11.69
C ILE A 64 2.00 -23.45 -12.17
N ARG A 65 1.70 -22.45 -11.35
CA ARG A 65 1.94 -21.04 -11.65
C ARG A 65 3.15 -20.53 -10.88
N VAL A 66 3.98 -19.72 -11.53
CA VAL A 66 5.16 -19.12 -10.92
C VAL A 66 5.08 -17.59 -10.95
N ALA A 67 5.70 -16.97 -9.94
CA ALA A 67 5.80 -15.52 -9.84
C ALA A 67 6.65 -14.96 -10.98
N GLY A 68 6.17 -13.88 -11.60
CA GLY A 68 6.90 -13.17 -12.66
C GLY A 68 8.14 -12.43 -12.16
N PRO A 69 8.82 -11.66 -13.03
CA PRO A 69 9.96 -10.83 -12.64
C PRO A 69 9.55 -9.76 -11.60
N SER A 70 10.50 -9.37 -10.75
CA SER A 70 10.25 -8.30 -9.76
C SER A 70 10.07 -6.94 -10.46
N PRO A 71 9.04 -6.16 -10.10
CA PRO A 71 8.86 -4.80 -10.62
C PRO A 71 9.84 -3.77 -9.99
N ALA A 72 10.62 -4.17 -8.97
CA ALA A 72 11.47 -3.27 -8.19
C ALA A 72 12.45 -2.44 -9.05
N ALA A 73 13.05 -3.06 -10.07
CA ALA A 73 13.97 -2.36 -10.97
C ALA A 73 13.26 -1.25 -11.77
N ARG A 74 12.08 -1.53 -12.31
CA ARG A 74 11.25 -0.54 -13.03
C ARG A 74 10.86 0.61 -12.10
N TRP A 75 10.39 0.28 -10.90
CA TRP A 75 9.97 1.28 -9.92
C TRP A 75 11.12 2.17 -9.45
N ARG A 76 12.34 1.62 -9.27
CA ARG A 76 13.54 2.44 -9.00
C ARG A 76 13.82 3.46 -10.11
N THR A 77 13.70 3.04 -11.37
CA THR A 77 13.89 3.94 -12.52
C THR A 77 12.85 5.07 -12.53
N GLN A 78 11.60 4.79 -12.14
CA GLN A 78 10.55 5.80 -12.01
C GLN A 78 10.84 6.80 -10.89
N LEU A 79 11.30 6.35 -9.72
CA LEU A 79 11.71 7.25 -8.63
C LEU A 79 12.87 8.16 -9.05
N ALA A 80 13.86 7.60 -9.77
CA ALA A 80 14.96 8.39 -10.33
C ALA A 80 14.48 9.39 -11.40
N ALA A 81 13.45 9.04 -12.19
CA ALA A 81 12.84 9.95 -13.16
C ALA A 81 12.14 11.13 -12.47
N LEU A 82 11.39 10.89 -11.39
CA LEU A 82 10.79 11.95 -10.58
C LEU A 82 11.83 12.91 -10.02
N ASP A 83 12.98 12.38 -9.56
CA ASP A 83 14.06 13.20 -9.02
C ASP A 83 14.78 14.03 -10.09
N ARG A 84 14.96 13.49 -11.29
CA ARG A 84 15.48 14.25 -12.44
C ARG A 84 14.52 15.35 -12.86
N GLU A 85 13.22 15.04 -12.93
CA GLU A 85 12.17 16.00 -13.27
C GLU A 85 12.09 17.14 -12.24
N ALA A 86 12.17 16.80 -10.96
CA ALA A 86 12.25 17.77 -9.86
C ALA A 86 13.44 18.73 -10.03
N ARG A 87 14.63 18.18 -10.31
CA ARG A 87 15.83 19.00 -10.56
C ARG A 87 15.67 19.89 -11.79
N SER A 88 15.07 19.38 -12.86
CA SER A 88 14.85 20.15 -14.08
C SER A 88 13.89 21.32 -13.87
N LYS A 89 12.74 21.08 -13.22
CA LYS A 89 11.68 22.10 -13.04
C LYS A 89 11.91 23.06 -11.89
N HIS A 90 12.56 22.60 -10.83
CA HIS A 90 12.65 23.34 -9.56
C HIS A 90 14.08 23.53 -9.05
N GLN A 91 15.10 23.05 -9.78
CA GLN A 91 16.51 23.12 -9.39
C GLN A 91 16.81 22.46 -8.03
N ARG A 92 15.92 21.58 -7.55
CA ARG A 92 16.02 20.86 -6.27
C ARG A 92 15.61 19.40 -6.47
N GLY A 93 16.20 18.49 -5.71
CA GLY A 93 15.78 17.09 -5.70
C GLY A 93 14.37 16.91 -5.14
N PHE A 94 13.69 15.82 -5.53
CA PHE A 94 12.28 15.58 -5.20
C PHE A 94 11.99 15.63 -3.69
N ILE A 95 12.88 15.07 -2.87
CA ILE A 95 12.75 15.03 -1.41
C ILE A 95 12.72 16.44 -0.79
N ALA A 96 13.42 17.41 -1.40
CA ALA A 96 13.55 18.77 -0.89
C ALA A 96 12.42 19.72 -1.34
N LEU A 97 11.53 19.26 -2.21
CA LEU A 97 10.40 20.07 -2.71
C LEU A 97 9.36 20.34 -1.62
N THR A 98 8.51 21.34 -1.86
CA THR A 98 7.32 21.56 -1.03
C THR A 98 6.27 20.47 -1.26
N PRO A 99 5.32 20.26 -0.34
CA PRO A 99 4.24 19.29 -0.54
C PRO A 99 3.46 19.49 -1.84
N ASP A 100 3.16 20.74 -2.20
CA ASP A 100 2.40 21.05 -3.42
C ASP A 100 3.20 20.75 -4.70
N GLN A 101 4.50 21.06 -4.69
CA GLN A 101 5.39 20.73 -5.81
C GLN A 101 5.52 19.21 -5.99
N ARG A 102 5.67 18.46 -4.90
CA ARG A 102 5.67 16.98 -4.94
C ARG A 102 4.34 16.46 -5.50
N ARG A 103 3.22 17.01 -5.04
CA ARG A 103 1.89 16.64 -5.52
C ARG A 103 1.74 16.87 -7.02
N ALA A 104 2.16 18.03 -7.52
CA ALA A 104 2.10 18.34 -8.94
C ALA A 104 2.92 17.35 -9.78
N LEU A 105 4.16 17.05 -9.38
CA LEU A 105 5.02 16.11 -10.10
C LEU A 105 4.48 14.68 -10.10
N VAL A 106 4.04 14.18 -8.94
CA VAL A 106 3.48 12.83 -8.84
C VAL A 106 2.18 12.72 -9.64
N THR A 107 1.30 13.73 -9.55
CA THR A 107 0.04 13.75 -10.30
C THR A 107 0.29 13.73 -11.81
N ALA A 108 1.25 14.53 -12.28
CA ALA A 108 1.65 14.52 -13.69
C ALA A 108 2.22 13.17 -14.13
N ALA A 109 3.03 12.53 -13.28
CA ALA A 109 3.66 11.24 -13.59
C ALA A 109 2.66 10.06 -13.69
N ILE A 110 1.51 10.16 -13.03
CA ILE A 110 0.46 9.13 -13.06
C ILE A 110 -0.74 9.51 -13.92
N ALA A 111 -0.72 10.68 -14.57
CA ALA A 111 -1.86 11.18 -15.33
C ALA A 111 -2.29 10.24 -16.47
N ASP A 112 -1.33 9.54 -17.07
CA ASP A 112 -1.55 8.63 -18.19
C ASP A 112 -2.01 7.22 -17.77
N GLU A 113 -2.03 6.89 -16.48
CA GLU A 113 -2.36 5.54 -15.99
C GLU A 113 -3.83 5.13 -16.23
N ARG A 114 -4.71 6.05 -16.71
CA ARG A 114 -6.13 5.82 -17.07
C ARG A 114 -6.84 4.77 -16.19
N LEU A 115 -6.69 4.91 -14.87
CA LEU A 115 -7.15 3.94 -13.91
C LEU A 115 -8.69 3.98 -13.81
N THR A 116 -9.36 2.97 -14.36
CA THR A 116 -10.81 2.76 -14.18
C THR A 116 -11.13 1.95 -12.93
N ARG A 117 -10.19 1.10 -12.49
CA ARG A 117 -10.22 0.43 -11.19
C ARG A 117 -8.80 0.40 -10.61
N MET A 118 -8.70 0.29 -9.28
CA MET A 118 -7.40 0.07 -8.64
C MET A 118 -6.83 -1.30 -9.07
N PRO A 119 -5.61 -1.35 -9.63
CA PRO A 119 -4.98 -2.61 -10.00
C PRO A 119 -4.50 -3.38 -8.76
N ASP A 120 -4.03 -4.61 -8.98
CA ASP A 120 -3.15 -5.27 -7.99
C ASP A 120 -1.84 -4.48 -7.86
N ALA A 121 -1.22 -4.51 -6.68
CA ALA A 121 0.01 -3.77 -6.41
C ALA A 121 1.16 -4.15 -7.36
N LEU A 122 1.30 -5.43 -7.71
CA LEU A 122 2.32 -5.89 -8.67
C LEU A 122 1.94 -5.57 -10.13
N GLY A 123 0.64 -5.45 -10.40
CA GLY A 123 0.11 -5.08 -11.71
C GLY A 123 0.12 -3.57 -12.00
N ALA A 124 0.44 -2.73 -11.02
CA ALA A 124 0.51 -1.29 -11.19
C ALA A 124 1.75 -0.88 -11.99
N ASP A 125 1.54 -0.05 -13.02
CA ASP A 125 2.63 0.40 -13.89
C ASP A 125 3.54 1.40 -13.17
N HIS A 126 2.97 2.37 -12.47
CA HIS A 126 3.71 3.34 -11.67
C HIS A 126 3.79 2.97 -10.17
N VAL A 127 4.98 3.16 -9.57
CA VAL A 127 5.23 2.85 -8.14
C VAL A 127 4.31 3.58 -7.17
N ALA A 128 3.88 4.80 -7.50
CA ALA A 128 2.93 5.54 -6.67
C ALA A 128 1.55 4.87 -6.64
N VAL A 129 1.10 4.32 -7.78
CA VAL A 129 -0.13 3.54 -7.89
C VAL A 129 0.02 2.21 -7.17
N ALA A 130 1.18 1.55 -7.31
CA ALA A 130 1.50 0.32 -6.59
C ALA A 130 1.40 0.51 -5.07
N LEU A 131 1.96 1.59 -4.53
CA LEU A 131 1.90 1.93 -3.11
C LEU A 131 0.45 2.14 -2.63
N MET A 132 -0.36 2.88 -3.42
CA MET A 132 -1.78 3.06 -3.12
C MET A 132 -2.52 1.72 -3.12
N ALA A 133 -2.43 0.96 -4.21
CA ALA A 133 -3.08 -0.33 -4.38
C ALA A 133 -2.72 -1.29 -3.24
N TRP A 134 -1.43 -1.35 -2.89
CA TRP A 134 -0.94 -2.17 -1.80
C TRP A 134 -1.54 -1.75 -0.45
N TYR A 135 -1.55 -0.45 -0.14
CA TYR A 135 -2.14 0.04 1.12
C TYR A 135 -3.65 -0.26 1.19
N PHE A 136 -4.41 -0.02 0.13
CA PHE A 136 -5.85 -0.25 0.11
C PHE A 136 -6.23 -1.73 0.22
N ALA A 137 -5.30 -2.65 -0.05
CA ALA A 137 -5.48 -4.08 0.19
C ALA A 137 -5.31 -4.50 1.66
N THR A 138 -4.81 -3.61 2.53
CA THR A 138 -4.55 -3.89 3.96
C THR A 138 -5.82 -3.79 4.82
N PRO A 139 -5.88 -4.49 5.97
CA PRO A 139 -6.94 -4.31 6.95
C PRO A 139 -6.97 -2.89 7.52
N ASP A 140 -5.81 -2.25 7.73
CA ASP A 140 -5.71 -0.85 8.20
C ASP A 140 -6.51 0.12 7.32
N ALA A 141 -6.48 -0.06 5.98
CA ALA A 141 -7.23 0.77 5.07
C ALA A 141 -8.75 0.54 5.17
N THR A 142 -9.17 -0.71 5.38
CA THR A 142 -10.59 -1.04 5.61
C THR A 142 -11.06 -0.40 6.91
N ASP A 143 -10.28 -0.55 7.98
CA ASP A 143 -10.60 -0.01 9.29
C ASP A 143 -10.70 1.52 9.26
N LEU A 144 -9.78 2.19 8.54
CA LEU A 144 -9.80 3.64 8.37
C LEU A 144 -11.04 4.11 7.60
N CYS A 145 -11.41 3.42 6.51
CA CYS A 145 -12.57 3.74 5.69
C CYS A 145 -13.88 3.72 6.51
N TYR A 146 -14.04 2.70 7.36
CA TYR A 146 -15.22 2.55 8.22
C TYR A 146 -15.08 3.21 9.61
N ARG A 147 -13.92 3.81 9.91
CA ARG A 147 -13.56 4.35 11.24
C ARG A 147 -13.78 3.35 12.38
N ALA A 148 -13.55 2.06 12.11
CA ALA A 148 -13.83 0.97 13.03
C ALA A 148 -12.77 -0.13 12.95
N ARG A 149 -12.52 -0.82 14.07
CA ARG A 149 -11.54 -1.91 14.22
C ARG A 149 -12.10 -3.22 13.69
N ILE A 150 -12.24 -3.32 12.37
CA ILE A 150 -12.82 -4.50 11.70
C ILE A 150 -11.79 -5.63 11.64
N GLY A 151 -10.57 -5.31 11.23
CA GLY A 151 -9.47 -6.28 11.13
C GLY A 151 -9.77 -7.38 10.10
N ARG A 152 -10.15 -7.01 8.87
CA ARG A 152 -10.63 -7.91 7.78
C ARG A 152 -9.78 -9.17 7.52
N GLN A 153 -8.51 -9.18 7.92
CA GLN A 153 -7.57 -10.29 7.73
C GLN A 153 -7.13 -10.94 9.06
N SER A 154 -7.85 -10.66 10.14
CA SER A 154 -7.61 -11.20 11.47
C SER A 154 -8.81 -12.04 11.91
N CYS A 155 -8.54 -13.25 12.41
CA CYS A 155 -9.57 -14.10 12.95
C CYS A 155 -10.10 -13.51 14.26
N ARG A 156 -11.42 -13.28 14.32
CA ARG A 156 -12.09 -12.87 15.55
C ARG A 156 -12.76 -14.10 16.18
N PRO A 157 -12.70 -14.29 17.51
CA PRO A 157 -13.38 -15.41 18.15
C PRO A 157 -14.87 -15.42 17.82
N LEU A 158 -15.43 -16.60 17.55
CA LEU A 158 -16.83 -16.75 17.11
C LEU A 158 -17.82 -16.10 18.09
N VAL A 159 -17.58 -16.19 19.39
CA VAL A 159 -18.39 -15.54 20.44
C VAL A 159 -18.47 -14.01 20.29
N ASN A 160 -17.48 -13.40 19.65
CA ASN A 160 -17.43 -11.97 19.39
C ASN A 160 -17.98 -11.59 18.00
N ALA A 161 -18.32 -12.56 17.14
CA ALA A 161 -18.86 -12.32 15.80
C ALA A 161 -20.11 -11.41 15.79
N PRO A 162 -21.11 -11.57 16.69
CA PRO A 162 -22.30 -10.70 16.66
C PRO A 162 -22.04 -9.29 17.21
N ARG A 163 -20.88 -9.04 17.86
CA ARG A 163 -20.59 -7.73 18.46
C ARG A 163 -20.07 -6.77 17.40
N MET A 164 -20.63 -5.58 17.33
CA MET A 164 -20.14 -4.52 16.44
C MET A 164 -18.65 -4.23 16.68
N PRO A 165 -17.86 -3.95 15.62
CA PRO A 165 -16.47 -3.50 15.77
C PRO A 165 -16.36 -2.22 16.59
N LEU A 166 -15.30 -2.11 17.39
CA LEU A 166 -15.03 -0.91 18.18
C LEU A 166 -14.63 0.27 17.27
N PRO A 167 -14.93 1.52 17.64
CA PRO A 167 -14.45 2.66 16.87
C PRO A 167 -12.91 2.76 16.90
N LEU A 168 -12.33 3.33 15.84
CA LEU A 168 -10.95 3.82 15.88
C LEU A 168 -10.88 5.01 16.85
N ALA A 169 -9.82 5.09 17.66
CA ALA A 169 -9.70 6.15 18.66
C ALA A 169 -9.76 7.52 17.97
N GLY A 170 -10.75 8.35 18.35
CA GLY A 170 -11.10 9.60 17.67
C GLY A 170 -12.52 9.61 17.05
N GLY A 171 -13.16 8.46 16.89
CA GLY A 171 -14.59 8.35 16.60
C GLY A 171 -15.40 8.25 17.88
N GLN A 172 -16.19 9.28 18.20
CA GLN A 172 -17.23 9.16 19.23
C GLN A 172 -18.10 7.93 18.92
N PRO A 173 -18.39 7.05 19.89
CA PRO A 173 -19.37 6.00 19.68
C PRO A 173 -20.71 6.67 19.36
N GLY A 174 -21.18 6.51 18.13
CA GLY A 174 -22.53 6.90 17.75
C GLY A 174 -23.49 6.24 18.73
N THR A 175 -24.25 7.09 19.43
CA THR A 175 -25.29 6.72 20.38
C THR A 175 -26.06 5.51 19.86
N ALA A 176 -25.97 4.39 20.56
CA ALA A 176 -26.84 3.25 20.28
C ALA A 176 -28.29 3.75 20.29
N PRO A 177 -29.14 3.39 19.31
CA PRO A 177 -30.55 3.70 19.40
C PRO A 177 -31.07 3.06 20.69
N ASN A 178 -31.63 3.92 21.54
CA ASN A 178 -32.28 3.61 22.81
C ASN A 178 -33.20 2.41 22.60
N ALA A 179 -32.78 1.23 23.06
CA ALA A 179 -33.64 0.06 23.14
C ALA A 179 -34.66 0.33 24.24
N GLY A 180 -35.74 1.02 23.84
CA GLY A 180 -36.83 1.38 24.71
C GLY A 180 -37.52 0.13 25.25
N ARG A 181 -37.51 0.08 26.59
CA ARG A 181 -38.66 -0.16 27.46
C ARG A 181 -39.10 -1.63 27.66
N ASP A 182 -38.92 -2.06 28.91
CA ASP A 182 -39.62 -3.15 29.59
C ASP A 182 -41.14 -3.14 29.31
N PRO A 183 -41.77 -4.31 29.44
CA PRO A 183 -42.97 -4.34 30.27
C PRO A 183 -42.87 -5.37 31.40
N SER A 184 -43.49 -4.95 32.51
CA SER A 184 -43.80 -5.62 33.77
C SER A 184 -44.32 -7.05 33.67
#